data_AF-A0A9P8W9A1-F1
#
_entry.id   AF-A0A9P8W9A1-F1
#
_cell.length_a   1.000
_cell.length_b   1.000
_cell.length_c   1.000
_cell.angle_alpha   90.00
_cell.angle_beta   90.00
_cell.angle_gamma   90.00
#
_symmetry.space_group_name_H-M   'P 1'
#
loop_
_entity.id
_entity.type
_entity.pdbx_description
1 polymer ?
#
loop_
_entity_poly.entity_id
_entity_poly.type
_entity_poly.pdbx_seq_one_letter_code
_entity_poly.pdbx_strand_id
1 'polypeptide(L)'
;MSGPKEIPHRDDLREYNYAVAGHAGTMCSADGELFIKPCTQSEIDFYQSANRRHPEFAELMPLFMGDLLLTDPTDGRIDDAVAGVTRDGDIKTIKEQIVASVAEQVALATPEASKDNVTWVPSKDNKIKTDKAVVLENATFGFKNPNILDVKLGVRLWADDAPLQKKQRFDKISAETTHGSLGFRIAGMRVFRGSEDATELDEEDYKIYDKDYGRVKVTKDNAVEEFRNFVFNKAAGIDKELGRAVCEAFARDLRRVEDVISRNESRMYSSSLLFIFEGNGNALRTAIEDNNALIDSEAGIGQAARTTKRVDSGIALDDDEELDDDSDEESSLPQIYSLKLIDFAHAAWTPGQGPDENTLTGVRSLARIFEEMAE
;
A
#
# COMPACT_ATOMS: atom_id res chain seq x y z
N MET A 1 5.38 -12.18 24.49
CA MET A 1 3.92 -11.97 24.28
C MET A 1 3.59 -10.49 24.41
N SER A 2 3.66 -9.72 23.33
CA SER A 2 3.02 -8.40 23.28
C SER A 2 1.50 -8.61 23.17
N GLY A 3 0.71 -7.99 24.04
CA GLY A 3 -0.75 -8.14 24.07
C GLY A 3 -1.41 -7.63 22.78
N PRO A 4 -2.73 -7.87 22.58
CA PRO A 4 -3.45 -7.24 21.48
C PRO A 4 -3.31 -5.72 21.59
N LYS A 5 -2.63 -5.10 20.62
CA LYS A 5 -2.43 -3.64 20.58
C LYS A 5 -3.78 -2.96 20.46
N GLU A 6 -4.01 -1.97 21.32
CA GLU A 6 -5.27 -1.26 21.40
C GLU A 6 -5.42 -0.32 20.19
N ILE A 7 -6.59 -0.32 19.55
CA ILE A 7 -6.87 0.60 18.45
C ILE A 7 -6.92 2.02 19.02
N PRO A 8 -6.17 2.99 18.48
CA PRO A 8 -6.05 4.33 19.04
C PRO A 8 -7.38 5.08 18.98
N HIS A 9 -7.62 5.96 19.96
CA HIS A 9 -8.73 6.90 19.92
C HIS A 9 -8.46 7.98 18.86
N ARG A 10 -9.51 8.59 18.31
CA ARG A 10 -9.39 9.66 17.30
C ARG A 10 -8.49 10.80 17.77
N ASP A 11 -8.58 11.18 19.03
CA ASP A 11 -7.86 12.33 19.59
C ASP A 11 -6.34 12.12 19.67
N ASP A 12 -5.88 10.86 19.57
CA ASP A 12 -4.47 10.50 19.59
C ASP A 12 -3.84 10.46 18.19
N LEU A 13 -4.66 10.65 17.14
CA LEU A 13 -4.22 10.59 15.75
C LEU A 13 -3.50 11.87 15.32
N ARG A 14 -2.41 11.70 14.58
CA ARG A 14 -1.62 12.78 13.97
C ARG A 14 -1.69 12.71 12.45
N GLU A 15 -1.45 13.82 11.77
CA GLU A 15 -1.33 13.84 10.31
C GLU A 15 -0.10 13.04 9.87
N TYR A 16 -0.27 12.18 8.86
CA TYR A 16 0.82 11.37 8.33
C TYR A 16 1.49 12.06 7.14
N ASN A 17 2.76 12.46 7.33
CA ASN A 17 3.48 13.32 6.38
C ASN A 17 4.38 12.56 5.39
N TYR A 18 4.45 11.23 5.45
CA TYR A 18 5.32 10.44 4.57
C TYR A 18 4.57 9.81 3.38
N ALA A 19 3.30 10.17 3.17
CA ALA A 19 2.55 9.73 2.00
C ALA A 19 3.07 10.42 0.72
N VAL A 20 3.66 9.65 -0.18
CA VAL A 20 4.18 10.16 -1.47
C VAL A 20 3.11 10.25 -2.57
N ALA A 21 1.97 9.57 -2.36
CA ALA A 21 0.82 9.59 -3.26
C ALA A 21 -0.47 9.23 -2.49
N GLY A 22 -1.61 9.30 -3.18
CA GLY A 22 -2.92 8.90 -2.64
C GLY A 22 -3.85 10.07 -2.33
N HIS A 23 -4.85 9.80 -1.49
CA HIS A 23 -5.82 10.79 -1.04
C HIS A 23 -5.31 11.49 0.23
N ALA A 24 -5.59 12.79 0.35
CA ALA A 24 -5.20 13.56 1.52
C ALA A 24 -6.01 13.13 2.76
N GLY A 25 -5.46 13.38 3.95
CA GLY A 25 -6.11 13.10 5.24
C GLY A 25 -5.74 11.77 5.88
N THR A 26 -4.69 11.10 5.42
CA THR A 26 -4.09 9.96 6.11
C THR A 26 -3.50 10.38 7.45
N MET A 27 -3.64 9.51 8.44
CA MET A 27 -3.22 9.76 9.82
C MET A 27 -2.35 8.62 10.33
N CYS A 28 -1.68 8.83 11.46
CA CYS A 28 -0.97 7.79 12.19
C CYS A 28 -1.23 7.89 13.70
N SER A 29 -0.95 6.81 14.43
CA SER A 29 -0.93 6.84 15.90
C SER A 29 0.18 7.75 16.42
N ALA A 30 0.09 8.15 17.70
CA ALA A 30 1.06 9.05 18.32
C ALA A 30 2.51 8.53 18.33
N ASP A 31 2.70 7.22 18.37
CA ASP A 31 3.99 6.54 18.26
C ASP A 31 4.42 6.25 16.80
N GLY A 32 3.52 6.48 15.83
CA GLY A 32 3.76 6.27 14.42
C GLY A 32 3.65 4.81 13.95
N GLU A 33 3.30 3.88 14.82
CA GLU A 33 3.25 2.44 14.48
C GLU A 33 2.02 2.07 13.62
N LEU A 34 0.92 2.78 13.81
CA LEU A 34 -0.33 2.54 13.09
C LEU A 34 -0.53 3.59 12.01
N PHE A 35 -0.99 3.15 10.85
CA PHE A 35 -1.43 3.98 9.74
C PHE A 35 -2.96 3.92 9.62
N ILE A 36 -3.60 5.08 9.69
CA ILE A 36 -5.05 5.22 9.65
C ILE A 36 -5.42 5.89 8.33
N LYS A 37 -6.13 5.14 7.48
CA LYS A 37 -6.52 5.60 6.15
C LYS A 37 -8.03 5.77 6.06
N PRO A 38 -8.52 7.03 5.97
CA PRO A 38 -9.92 7.27 5.60
C PRO A 38 -10.24 6.60 4.27
N CYS A 39 -11.29 5.80 4.24
CA CYS A 39 -11.60 4.94 3.10
C CYS A 39 -13.11 4.69 2.95
N THR A 40 -13.46 3.91 1.93
CA THR A 40 -14.84 3.48 1.67
C THR A 40 -15.13 2.15 2.36
N GLN A 41 -16.41 1.82 2.57
CA GLN A 41 -16.80 0.52 3.11
C GLN A 41 -16.28 -0.64 2.24
N SER A 42 -16.28 -0.48 0.90
CA SER A 42 -15.76 -1.49 -0.02
C SER A 42 -14.29 -1.81 0.21
N GLU A 43 -13.47 -0.82 0.60
CA GLU A 43 -12.06 -1.05 0.93
C GLU A 43 -11.91 -1.85 2.23
N ILE A 44 -12.68 -1.50 3.27
CA ILE A 44 -12.74 -2.27 4.53
C ILE A 44 -13.15 -3.72 4.26
N ASP A 45 -14.22 -3.91 3.50
CA ASP A 45 -14.75 -5.24 3.18
C ASP A 45 -13.71 -6.07 2.41
N PHE A 46 -12.93 -5.45 1.53
CA PHE A 46 -11.85 -6.12 0.80
C PHE A 46 -10.74 -6.58 1.75
N TYR A 47 -10.26 -5.72 2.67
CA TYR A 47 -9.28 -6.10 3.70
C TYR A 47 -9.77 -7.25 4.57
N GLN A 48 -10.98 -7.15 5.12
CA GLN A 48 -11.56 -8.19 5.98
C GLN A 48 -11.71 -9.51 5.22
N SER A 49 -12.15 -9.43 3.97
CA SER A 49 -12.32 -10.58 3.10
C SER A 49 -10.99 -11.25 2.74
N ALA A 50 -9.97 -10.46 2.40
CA ALA A 50 -8.63 -10.97 2.08
C ALA A 50 -8.08 -11.77 3.26
N ASN A 51 -8.08 -11.17 4.45
CA ASN A 51 -7.58 -11.80 5.68
C ASN A 51 -8.33 -13.09 6.06
N ARG A 52 -9.65 -13.15 5.81
CA ARG A 52 -10.47 -14.31 6.15
C ARG A 52 -10.38 -15.46 5.13
N ARG A 53 -10.26 -15.13 3.84
CA ARG A 53 -10.49 -16.10 2.74
C ARG A 53 -9.31 -16.27 1.78
N HIS A 54 -8.35 -15.34 1.79
CA HIS A 54 -7.22 -15.29 0.87
C HIS A 54 -5.92 -14.96 1.63
N PRO A 55 -5.47 -15.81 2.56
CA PRO A 55 -4.36 -15.49 3.45
C PRO A 55 -3.06 -15.16 2.72
N GLU A 56 -2.71 -15.89 1.65
CA GLU A 56 -1.52 -15.58 0.84
C GLU A 56 -1.61 -14.22 0.15
N PHE A 57 -2.82 -13.78 -0.24
CA PHE A 57 -3.03 -12.43 -0.80
C PHE A 57 -2.94 -11.37 0.30
N ALA A 58 -3.47 -11.65 1.49
CA ALA A 58 -3.40 -10.75 2.64
C ALA A 58 -1.95 -10.48 3.08
N GLU A 59 -1.04 -11.43 2.91
CA GLU A 59 0.41 -11.24 3.16
C GLU A 59 1.05 -10.18 2.24
N LEU A 60 0.48 -9.95 1.05
CA LEU A 60 0.94 -8.88 0.16
C LEU A 60 0.44 -7.50 0.60
N MET A 61 -0.56 -7.43 1.49
CA MET A 61 -1.20 -6.19 1.91
C MET A 61 -0.57 -5.69 3.22
N PRO A 62 -0.67 -4.38 3.56
CA PRO A 62 -0.36 -3.93 4.91
C PRO A 62 -1.19 -4.71 5.92
N LEU A 63 -0.59 -5.05 7.06
CA LEU A 63 -1.26 -5.82 8.11
C LEU A 63 -2.53 -5.08 8.56
N PHE A 64 -3.68 -5.71 8.38
CA PHE A 64 -4.97 -5.15 8.77
C PHE A 64 -5.22 -5.37 10.26
N MET A 65 -5.31 -4.27 11.01
CA MET A 65 -5.46 -4.29 12.47
C MET A 65 -6.88 -3.96 12.92
N GLY A 66 -7.72 -3.44 12.02
CA GLY A 66 -9.14 -3.18 12.28
C GLY A 66 -9.68 -2.03 11.43
N ASP A 67 -10.89 -1.61 11.75
CA ASP A 67 -11.51 -0.41 11.19
C ASP A 67 -11.93 0.56 12.31
N LEU A 68 -11.99 1.84 11.97
CA LEU A 68 -12.28 2.93 12.89
C LEU A 68 -13.38 3.83 12.32
N LEU A 69 -14.31 4.26 13.19
CA LEU A 69 -15.20 5.39 12.92
C LEU A 69 -14.50 6.68 13.32
N LEU A 70 -14.34 7.57 12.36
CA LEU A 70 -13.70 8.87 12.52
C LEU A 70 -14.65 9.92 13.12
N THR A 71 -15.94 9.64 13.31
CA THR A 71 -16.88 10.52 14.01
C THR A 71 -17.35 9.85 15.29
N ASP A 72 -17.43 10.62 16.38
CA ASP A 72 -18.09 10.14 17.58
C ASP A 72 -19.61 10.08 17.29
N PRO A 73 -20.33 8.98 17.60
CA PRO A 73 -21.78 8.94 17.47
C PRO A 73 -22.52 10.05 18.27
N THR A 74 -21.84 10.73 19.19
CA THR A 74 -22.34 11.91 19.91
C THR A 74 -22.04 13.26 19.23
N ASP A 75 -21.14 13.29 18.24
CA ASP A 75 -20.90 14.46 17.38
C ASP A 75 -22.01 14.57 16.33
N GLY A 76 -23.16 15.10 16.77
CA GLY A 76 -24.34 15.35 15.96
C GLY A 76 -24.14 16.42 14.87
N ARG A 77 -23.30 16.14 13.87
CA ARG A 77 -23.27 16.84 12.58
C ARG A 77 -23.45 15.83 11.45
N ILE A 78 -24.70 15.39 11.34
CA ILE A 78 -25.24 14.86 10.09
C ILE A 78 -25.38 16.08 9.18
N ASP A 79 -24.30 16.44 8.48
CA ASP A 79 -24.42 17.37 7.35
C ASP A 79 -24.97 16.58 6.16
N ASP A 80 -26.30 16.58 6.08
CA ASP A 80 -27.16 16.45 4.91
C ASP A 80 -26.54 15.90 3.61
N ALA A 81 -26.72 14.59 3.41
CA ALA A 81 -26.81 14.00 2.07
C ALA A 81 -27.60 12.68 2.03
N VAL A 82 -28.73 12.58 2.74
CA VAL A 82 -29.81 11.67 2.35
C VAL A 82 -31.12 12.45 2.46
N ALA A 83 -31.72 12.67 1.29
CA ALA A 83 -32.99 13.30 1.00
C ALA A 83 -33.98 13.51 2.17
N GLY A 84 -34.33 14.79 2.38
CA GLY A 84 -35.69 15.30 2.62
C GLY A 84 -36.57 14.59 3.67
N VAL A 85 -36.83 15.27 4.77
CA VAL A 85 -38.17 15.71 5.22
C VAL A 85 -38.01 16.42 6.58
N THR A 86 -38.53 17.63 6.66
CA THR A 86 -38.59 18.45 7.88
C THR A 86 -39.59 17.93 8.91
N ARG A 87 -39.20 18.06 10.19
CA ARG A 87 -40.00 18.35 11.41
C ARG A 87 -41.17 17.42 11.78
N ASP A 88 -40.95 16.59 12.80
CA ASP A 88 -41.46 16.72 14.18
C ASP A 88 -41.45 15.35 14.90
N GLY A 89 -41.41 15.39 16.23
CA GLY A 89 -41.01 14.31 17.15
C GLY A 89 -41.66 12.94 16.97
N ASP A 90 -40.83 11.89 17.03
CA ASP A 90 -40.96 10.76 17.97
C ASP A 90 -39.83 9.74 17.75
N ILE A 91 -38.79 9.83 18.58
CA ILE A 91 -37.56 9.03 18.49
C ILE A 91 -37.77 7.74 19.30
N LYS A 92 -38.37 6.70 18.70
CA LYS A 92 -38.16 5.30 19.13
C LYS A 92 -38.66 4.24 18.15
N THR A 93 -39.65 4.53 17.33
CA THR A 93 -40.26 3.54 16.41
C THR A 93 -39.58 3.46 15.04
N ILE A 94 -38.61 4.34 14.77
CA ILE A 94 -38.06 4.58 13.43
C ILE A 94 -36.93 3.59 13.06
N LYS A 95 -36.15 3.07 14.03
CA LYS A 95 -34.99 2.20 13.72
C LYS A 95 -35.40 0.87 13.09
N GLU A 96 -36.45 0.23 13.59
CA GLU A 96 -36.89 -1.08 13.07
C GLU A 96 -37.63 -0.95 11.73
N GLN A 97 -38.40 0.13 11.54
CA GLN A 97 -39.04 0.43 10.25
C GLN A 97 -38.04 0.94 9.18
N ILE A 98 -36.98 1.65 9.57
CA ILE A 98 -35.89 2.02 8.64
C ILE A 98 -35.10 0.76 8.25
N VAL A 99 -34.75 -0.11 9.18
CA VAL A 99 -33.99 -1.33 8.86
C VAL A 99 -34.82 -2.26 7.97
N ALA A 100 -36.12 -2.41 8.21
CA ALA A 100 -37.00 -3.20 7.37
C ALA A 100 -37.23 -2.58 5.97
N SER A 101 -37.42 -1.26 5.88
CA SER A 101 -37.61 -0.57 4.59
C SER A 101 -36.33 -0.45 3.77
N VAL A 102 -35.17 -0.34 4.41
CA VAL A 102 -33.86 -0.40 3.75
C VAL A 102 -33.58 -1.84 3.27
N ALA A 103 -33.88 -2.86 4.07
CA ALA A 103 -33.73 -4.26 3.64
C ALA A 103 -34.66 -4.60 2.45
N GLU A 104 -35.88 -4.06 2.44
CA GLU A 104 -36.84 -4.25 1.35
C GLU A 104 -36.44 -3.43 0.09
N GLN A 105 -35.93 -2.20 0.24
CA GLN A 105 -35.40 -1.40 -0.88
C GLN A 105 -34.09 -1.95 -1.46
N VAL A 106 -33.24 -2.56 -0.64
CA VAL A 106 -32.01 -3.27 -1.09
C VAL A 106 -32.37 -4.58 -1.79
N ALA A 107 -33.44 -5.27 -1.38
CA ALA A 107 -33.94 -6.48 -2.06
C ALA A 107 -34.68 -6.17 -3.39
N LEU A 108 -35.24 -4.95 -3.53
CA LEU A 108 -35.92 -4.47 -4.75
C LEU A 108 -35.02 -3.66 -5.69
N ALA A 109 -33.77 -3.35 -5.29
CA ALA A 109 -32.79 -2.71 -6.16
C ALA A 109 -32.27 -3.71 -7.21
N THR A 110 -32.98 -3.82 -8.32
CA THR A 110 -32.40 -4.32 -9.57
C THR A 110 -31.18 -3.46 -9.92
N PRO A 111 -30.09 -4.05 -10.48
CA PRO A 111 -28.92 -3.28 -10.88
C PRO A 111 -29.31 -2.26 -11.95
N GLU A 112 -29.45 -0.99 -11.56
CA GLU A 112 -29.71 0.10 -12.51
C GLU A 112 -28.48 0.26 -13.41
N ALA A 113 -28.70 0.22 -14.73
CA ALA A 113 -27.69 0.52 -15.74
C ALA A 113 -27.08 1.92 -15.51
N SER A 114 -25.79 2.05 -15.82
CA SER A 114 -25.01 3.28 -15.67
C SER A 114 -25.71 4.49 -16.30
N LYS A 115 -25.99 5.53 -15.50
CA LYS A 115 -26.55 6.79 -15.99
C LYS A 115 -25.43 7.58 -16.69
N ASP A 116 -25.36 7.48 -18.02
CA ASP A 116 -24.29 8.05 -18.87
C ASP A 116 -24.15 9.58 -18.84
N ASN A 117 -25.05 10.30 -18.15
CA ASN A 117 -25.10 11.76 -18.11
C ASN A 117 -24.67 12.41 -16.78
N VAL A 118 -23.95 11.70 -15.90
CA VAL A 118 -23.43 12.30 -14.66
C VAL A 118 -22.12 13.06 -14.93
N THR A 119 -22.13 14.37 -14.68
CA THR A 119 -20.91 15.19 -14.62
C THR A 119 -20.05 14.73 -13.45
N TRP A 120 -18.96 14.02 -13.72
CA TRP A 120 -18.05 13.58 -12.67
C TRP A 120 -17.11 14.74 -12.29
N VAL A 121 -17.23 15.21 -11.04
CA VAL A 121 -16.38 16.26 -10.49
C VAL A 121 -15.32 15.64 -9.57
N PRO A 122 -14.02 15.79 -9.86
CA PRO A 122 -12.97 15.37 -8.94
C PRO A 122 -13.08 16.11 -7.60
N SER A 123 -12.80 15.43 -6.49
CA SER A 123 -12.69 16.10 -5.18
C SER A 123 -11.61 17.17 -5.26
N LYS A 124 -11.95 18.44 -4.98
CA LYS A 124 -11.01 19.58 -5.09
C LYS A 124 -9.84 19.47 -4.10
N ASP A 125 -10.06 18.81 -2.97
CA ASP A 125 -9.08 18.72 -1.88
C ASP A 125 -8.38 17.35 -1.83
N ASN A 126 -8.63 16.46 -2.81
CA ASN A 126 -8.18 15.06 -2.80
C ASN A 126 -8.51 14.27 -1.51
N LYS A 127 -9.33 14.82 -0.59
CA LYS A 127 -9.83 14.13 0.59
C LYS A 127 -11.05 13.29 0.22
N ILE A 128 -11.11 12.07 0.73
CA ILE A 128 -12.31 11.24 0.68
C ILE A 128 -13.28 11.77 1.74
N LYS A 129 -14.52 12.04 1.35
CA LYS A 129 -15.59 12.36 2.30
C LYS A 129 -16.10 11.06 2.90
N THR A 130 -15.63 10.73 4.10
CA THR A 130 -15.97 9.49 4.81
C THR A 130 -15.76 9.68 6.31
N ASP A 131 -16.52 8.94 7.10
CA ASP A 131 -16.35 8.77 8.54
C ASP A 131 -15.73 7.40 8.88
N LYS A 132 -15.26 6.65 7.89
CA LYS A 132 -14.68 5.31 8.06
C LYS A 132 -13.19 5.32 7.72
N ALA A 133 -12.42 4.55 8.46
CA ALA A 133 -11.01 4.31 8.18
C ALA A 133 -10.63 2.85 8.38
N VAL A 134 -9.64 2.39 7.62
CA VAL A 134 -8.90 1.16 7.96
C VAL A 134 -7.72 1.54 8.86
N VAL A 135 -7.43 0.68 9.83
CA VAL A 135 -6.26 0.73 10.70
C VAL A 135 -5.29 -0.34 10.24
N LEU A 136 -4.13 0.09 9.79
CA LEU A 136 -3.09 -0.75 9.20
C LEU A 136 -1.80 -0.59 10.01
N GLU A 137 -0.93 -1.59 9.97
CA GLU A 137 0.48 -1.38 10.34
C GLU A 137 1.10 -0.32 9.42
N ASN A 138 1.84 0.63 9.99
CA ASN A 138 2.57 1.62 9.21
C ASN A 138 3.81 0.99 8.59
N ALA A 139 3.80 0.80 7.27
CA ALA A 139 4.88 0.17 6.52
C ALA A 139 6.23 0.95 6.54
N THR A 140 6.27 2.18 7.07
CA THR A 140 7.50 2.95 7.26
C THR A 140 8.02 2.94 8.71
N PHE A 141 7.25 2.36 9.65
CA PHE A 141 7.65 2.29 11.03
C PHE A 141 8.88 1.37 11.19
N GLY A 142 9.85 1.76 12.00
CA GLY A 142 11.10 1.00 12.21
C GLY A 142 12.25 1.38 11.27
N PHE A 143 11.99 1.99 10.11
CA PHE A 143 13.04 2.53 9.25
C PHE A 143 13.62 3.83 9.83
N LYS A 144 14.93 4.04 9.70
CA LYS A 144 15.58 5.30 10.08
C LYS A 144 15.40 6.35 8.99
N ASN A 145 15.66 5.99 7.74
CA ASN A 145 15.51 6.88 6.59
C ASN A 145 14.78 6.17 5.44
N PRO A 146 13.46 5.94 5.54
CA PRO A 146 12.73 5.18 4.53
C PRO A 146 12.69 5.91 3.18
N ASN A 147 13.29 5.28 2.16
CA ASN A 147 12.99 5.61 0.77
C ASN A 147 11.65 4.97 0.40
N ILE A 148 10.74 5.75 -0.20
CA ILE A 148 9.37 5.32 -0.48
C ILE A 148 9.06 5.55 -1.96
N LEU A 149 8.54 4.53 -2.65
CA LEU A 149 8.10 4.61 -4.03
C LEU A 149 6.71 3.99 -4.17
N ASP A 150 5.74 4.79 -4.61
CA ASP A 150 4.39 4.34 -4.95
C ASP A 150 4.31 4.14 -6.47
N VAL A 151 4.00 2.91 -6.89
CA VAL A 151 3.81 2.55 -8.29
C VAL A 151 2.38 2.09 -8.53
N LYS A 152 1.61 2.92 -9.23
CA LYS A 152 0.23 2.60 -9.63
C LYS A 152 0.20 1.56 -10.73
N LEU A 153 -0.64 0.55 -10.56
CA LEU A 153 -0.76 -0.61 -11.44
C LEU A 153 -1.96 -0.52 -12.39
N GLY A 154 -1.87 -1.27 -13.48
CA GLY A 154 -2.93 -1.45 -14.47
C GLY A 154 -2.69 -0.68 -15.76
N VAL A 155 -3.11 -1.27 -16.88
CA VAL A 155 -3.27 -0.58 -18.17
C VAL A 155 -4.62 0.14 -18.20
N ARG A 156 -5.68 -0.53 -17.74
CA ARG A 156 -7.01 0.01 -17.54
C ARG A 156 -7.16 0.50 -16.09
N LEU A 157 -7.55 1.76 -15.92
CA LEU A 157 -7.53 2.46 -14.61
C LEU A 157 -8.93 2.70 -14.01
N TRP A 158 -9.97 2.14 -14.62
CA TRP A 158 -11.37 2.38 -14.24
C TRP A 158 -12.16 1.06 -14.12
N ALA A 159 -13.01 0.97 -13.10
CA ALA A 159 -13.92 -0.15 -12.87
C ALA A 159 -15.10 -0.17 -13.85
N ASP A 160 -15.74 -1.33 -14.06
CA ASP A 160 -16.76 -1.52 -15.10
C ASP A 160 -17.96 -0.56 -14.97
N ASP A 161 -18.31 -0.21 -13.75
CA ASP A 161 -19.40 0.70 -13.36
C ASP A 161 -19.04 2.20 -13.47
N ALA A 162 -17.78 2.53 -13.81
CA ALA A 162 -17.34 3.92 -13.89
C ALA A 162 -18.14 4.74 -14.94
N PRO A 163 -18.49 6.01 -14.65
CA PRO A 163 -19.13 6.88 -15.63
C PRO A 163 -18.28 7.09 -16.89
N LEU A 164 -18.91 7.29 -18.05
CA LEU A 164 -18.21 7.42 -19.35
C LEU A 164 -17.12 8.51 -19.33
N GLN A 165 -17.40 9.66 -18.72
CA GLN A 165 -16.42 10.75 -18.59
C GLN A 165 -15.17 10.31 -17.79
N LYS A 166 -15.36 9.50 -16.74
CA LYS A 166 -14.26 8.93 -15.95
C LYS A 166 -13.47 7.96 -16.83
N LYS A 167 -14.13 7.05 -17.54
CA LYS A 167 -13.50 6.09 -18.47
C LYS A 167 -12.61 6.81 -19.50
N GLN A 168 -13.18 7.77 -20.25
CA GLN A 168 -12.45 8.55 -21.27
C GLN A 168 -11.22 9.28 -20.71
N ARG A 169 -11.35 9.90 -19.53
CA ARG A 169 -10.22 10.59 -18.88
C ARG A 169 -9.10 9.61 -18.53
N PHE A 170 -9.46 8.47 -17.95
CA PHE A 170 -8.47 7.49 -17.51
C PHE A 170 -7.86 6.71 -18.68
N ASP A 171 -8.58 6.51 -19.78
CA ASP A 171 -8.02 5.98 -21.03
C ASP A 171 -6.97 6.92 -21.60
N LYS A 172 -7.24 8.23 -21.61
CA LYS A 172 -6.25 9.25 -22.02
C LYS A 172 -5.00 9.20 -21.14
N ILE A 173 -5.16 9.14 -19.82
CA ILE A 173 -4.04 9.02 -18.88
C ILE A 173 -3.24 7.74 -19.15
N SER A 174 -3.91 6.62 -19.43
CA SER A 174 -3.24 5.37 -19.74
C SER A 174 -2.39 5.49 -21.01
N ALA A 175 -2.96 6.06 -22.08
CA ALA A 175 -2.29 6.24 -23.36
C ALA A 175 -1.10 7.22 -23.32
N GLU A 176 -1.15 8.24 -22.45
CA GLU A 176 -0.12 9.29 -22.35
C GLU A 176 0.99 8.98 -21.34
N THR A 177 0.90 7.88 -20.60
CA THR A 177 1.87 7.53 -19.54
C THR A 177 2.37 6.09 -19.67
N THR A 178 3.28 5.69 -18.79
CA THR A 178 3.80 4.32 -18.75
C THR A 178 2.75 3.26 -18.40
N HIS A 179 1.55 3.64 -17.94
CA HIS A 179 0.44 2.69 -17.77
C HIS A 179 0.14 1.93 -19.07
N GLY A 180 0.04 2.63 -20.19
CA GLY A 180 -0.29 2.01 -21.48
C GLY A 180 0.80 1.08 -22.01
N SER A 181 2.07 1.40 -21.78
CA SER A 181 3.22 0.71 -22.37
C SER A 181 3.87 -0.34 -21.46
N LEU A 182 3.81 -0.13 -20.14
CA LEU A 182 4.45 -0.98 -19.13
C LEU A 182 3.45 -1.58 -18.12
N GLY A 183 2.19 -1.12 -18.11
CA GLY A 183 1.18 -1.57 -17.15
C GLY A 183 1.31 -0.95 -15.76
N PHE A 184 2.15 0.08 -15.60
CA PHE A 184 2.31 0.80 -14.34
C PHE A 184 2.73 2.26 -14.57
N ARG A 185 2.62 3.10 -13.54
CA ARG A 185 3.25 4.43 -13.50
C ARG A 185 3.74 4.76 -12.08
N ILE A 186 4.91 5.38 -11.96
CA ILE A 186 5.35 6.02 -10.71
C ILE A 186 4.31 7.09 -10.32
N ALA A 187 3.71 6.95 -9.14
CA ALA A 187 2.70 7.89 -8.63
C ALA A 187 3.32 8.97 -7.74
N GLY A 188 4.40 8.62 -7.06
CA GLY A 188 5.20 9.51 -6.23
C GLY A 188 6.40 8.74 -5.67
N MET A 189 7.46 9.47 -5.35
CA MET A 189 8.70 8.89 -4.85
C MET A 189 9.39 9.86 -3.88
N ARG A 190 9.96 9.34 -2.80
CA ARG A 190 10.69 10.07 -1.76
C ARG A 190 12.00 9.35 -1.50
N VAL A 191 13.12 10.05 -1.71
CA VAL A 191 14.46 9.44 -1.69
C VAL A 191 15.37 10.25 -0.77
N PHE A 192 15.84 9.62 0.30
CA PHE A 192 16.78 10.19 1.26
C PHE A 192 18.07 10.54 0.52
N ARG A 193 18.48 11.81 0.64
CA ARG A 193 19.60 12.45 -0.05
C ARG A 193 19.60 12.23 -1.56
N GLY A 194 18.43 12.09 -2.18
CA GLY A 194 18.26 11.71 -3.59
C GLY A 194 18.82 12.70 -4.64
N SER A 195 19.54 13.73 -4.21
CA SER A 195 20.27 14.66 -5.07
C SER A 195 21.53 15.15 -4.39
N GLU A 196 22.56 15.43 -5.18
CA GLU A 196 23.75 16.15 -4.74
C GLU A 196 23.49 17.66 -4.61
N ASP A 197 22.42 18.16 -5.25
CA ASP A 197 21.96 19.53 -5.08
C ASP A 197 21.08 19.64 -3.83
N ALA A 198 21.64 20.22 -2.77
CA ALA A 198 20.94 20.44 -1.52
C ALA A 198 19.68 21.32 -1.65
N THR A 199 19.52 22.09 -2.74
CA THR A 199 18.31 22.88 -2.99
C THR A 199 17.12 22.04 -3.48
N GLU A 200 17.37 20.80 -3.91
CA GLU A 200 16.34 19.83 -4.28
C GLU A 200 15.87 18.96 -3.11
N LEU A 201 16.46 19.15 -1.92
CA LEU A 201 16.15 18.39 -0.71
C LEU A 201 15.20 19.17 0.22
N ASP A 202 14.33 18.45 0.90
CA ASP A 202 13.50 18.97 1.99
C ASP A 202 14.29 19.10 3.32
N GLU A 203 13.62 19.55 4.37
CA GLU A 203 14.21 19.74 5.70
C GLU A 203 14.68 18.44 6.37
N GLU A 204 14.25 17.28 5.86
CA GLU A 204 14.65 15.95 6.33
C GLU A 204 15.71 15.30 5.40
N ASP A 205 16.35 16.09 4.53
CA ASP A 205 17.31 15.66 3.50
C ASP A 205 16.70 14.78 2.39
N TYR A 206 15.39 14.82 2.11
CA TYR A 206 14.79 14.00 1.05
C TYR A 206 14.53 14.78 -0.25
N LYS A 207 14.76 14.12 -1.38
CA LYS A 207 14.22 14.57 -2.66
C LYS A 207 12.82 13.99 -2.87
N ILE A 208 11.87 14.85 -3.17
CA ILE A 208 10.47 14.48 -3.44
C ILE A 208 10.20 14.56 -4.94
N TYR A 209 9.71 13.47 -5.49
CA TYR A 209 9.27 13.34 -6.86
C TYR A 209 7.74 13.20 -6.86
N ASP A 210 7.06 14.21 -7.38
CA ASP A 210 5.61 14.27 -7.35
C ASP A 210 4.94 13.44 -8.46
N LYS A 211 3.62 13.54 -8.54
CA LYS A 211 2.82 12.86 -9.56
C LYS A 211 3.16 13.29 -10.99
N ASP A 212 3.65 14.52 -11.19
CA ASP A 212 3.90 15.08 -12.52
C ASP A 212 5.25 14.58 -13.04
N TYR A 213 6.21 14.31 -12.17
CA TYR A 213 7.40 13.53 -12.51
C TYR A 213 7.02 12.19 -13.17
N GLY A 214 6.19 11.39 -12.51
CA GLY A 214 5.75 10.09 -13.05
C GLY A 214 4.89 10.19 -14.33
N ARG A 215 4.19 11.31 -14.54
CA ARG A 215 3.33 11.52 -15.72
C ARG A 215 4.06 12.08 -16.93
N VAL A 216 5.09 12.90 -16.71
CA VAL A 216 5.69 13.73 -17.77
C VAL A 216 7.17 13.40 -18.00
N LYS A 217 7.88 12.91 -16.97
CA LYS A 217 9.32 12.62 -17.06
C LYS A 217 9.62 11.14 -17.29
N VAL A 218 8.81 10.26 -16.71
CA VAL A 218 9.00 8.81 -16.85
C VAL A 218 8.33 8.31 -18.13
N THR A 219 9.11 7.62 -18.95
CA THR A 219 8.70 7.01 -20.22
C THR A 219 9.12 5.54 -20.22
N LYS A 220 8.74 4.80 -21.27
CA LYS A 220 9.19 3.42 -21.45
C LYS A 220 10.72 3.31 -21.53
N ASP A 221 11.37 4.28 -22.17
CA ASP A 221 12.78 4.19 -22.56
C ASP A 221 13.74 4.56 -21.42
N ASN A 222 13.29 5.36 -20.44
CA ASN A 222 14.07 5.73 -19.25
C ASN A 222 13.57 5.06 -17.97
N ALA A 223 12.55 4.20 -18.01
CA ALA A 223 11.95 3.63 -16.80
C ALA A 223 13.00 2.99 -15.86
N VAL A 224 13.95 2.22 -16.39
CA VAL A 224 15.02 1.59 -15.58
C VAL A 224 15.86 2.66 -14.87
N GLU A 225 16.28 3.71 -15.57
CA GLU A 225 17.07 4.81 -14.97
C GLU A 225 16.29 5.56 -13.89
N GLU A 226 14.98 5.78 -14.08
CA GLU A 226 14.17 6.44 -13.05
C GLU A 226 13.98 5.54 -11.80
N PHE A 227 13.98 4.22 -11.95
CA PHE A 227 14.05 3.29 -10.82
C PHE A 227 15.45 3.21 -10.22
N ARG A 228 16.53 3.44 -11.00
CA ARG A 228 17.87 3.57 -10.43
C ARG A 228 17.98 4.77 -9.50
N ASN A 229 17.31 5.88 -9.82
CA ASN A 229 17.23 7.05 -8.94
C ASN A 229 16.54 6.76 -7.60
N PHE A 230 15.70 5.73 -7.51
CA PHE A 230 15.09 5.29 -6.25
C PHE A 230 16.07 4.52 -5.37
N VAL A 231 16.82 3.58 -5.95
CA VAL A 231 17.65 2.63 -5.21
C VAL A 231 19.09 3.12 -5.02
N PHE A 232 19.73 3.55 -6.10
CA PHE A 232 21.17 3.81 -6.11
C PHE A 232 21.46 5.26 -5.76
N ASN A 233 21.85 5.49 -4.51
CA ASN A 233 22.21 6.80 -4.04
C ASN A 233 23.55 6.82 -3.28
N LYS A 234 24.60 7.28 -3.96
CA LYS A 234 25.94 7.41 -3.38
C LYS A 234 26.01 8.44 -2.25
N ALA A 235 25.26 9.54 -2.33
CA ALA A 235 25.25 10.57 -1.28
C ALA A 235 24.65 10.07 0.04
N ALA A 236 23.78 9.06 -0.05
CA ALA A 236 23.22 8.35 1.11
C ALA A 236 24.06 7.15 1.57
N GLY A 237 25.18 6.85 0.89
CA GLY A 237 26.05 5.72 1.21
C GLY A 237 25.58 4.37 0.64
N ILE A 238 24.62 4.35 -0.30
CA ILE A 238 24.22 3.14 -1.01
C ILE A 238 25.24 2.85 -2.11
N ASP A 239 26.10 1.86 -1.88
CA ASP A 239 27.05 1.36 -2.87
C ASP A 239 26.38 0.39 -3.86
N LYS A 240 27.18 -0.16 -4.79
CA LYS A 240 26.66 -1.03 -5.84
C LYS A 240 26.13 -2.34 -5.24
N GLU A 241 26.84 -2.87 -4.26
CA GLU A 241 26.53 -4.13 -3.59
C GLU A 241 25.22 -4.03 -2.80
N LEU A 242 25.04 -2.99 -1.99
CA LEU A 242 23.79 -2.72 -1.27
C LEU A 242 22.62 -2.50 -2.23
N GLY A 243 22.80 -1.66 -3.25
CA GLY A 243 21.75 -1.40 -4.23
C GLY A 243 21.33 -2.66 -4.99
N ARG A 244 22.30 -3.51 -5.35
CA ARG A 244 22.03 -4.82 -5.96
C ARG A 244 21.23 -5.73 -5.02
N ALA A 245 21.63 -5.84 -3.75
CA ALA A 245 20.95 -6.68 -2.77
C ALA A 245 19.48 -6.25 -2.58
N VAL A 246 19.22 -4.93 -2.52
CA VAL A 246 17.86 -4.37 -2.49
C VAL A 246 17.07 -4.73 -3.76
N CYS A 247 17.68 -4.61 -4.94
CA CYS A 247 17.04 -4.96 -6.20
C CYS A 247 16.69 -6.45 -6.29
N GLU A 248 17.59 -7.35 -5.86
CA GLU A 248 17.36 -8.79 -5.83
C GLU A 248 16.21 -9.16 -4.89
N ALA A 249 16.11 -8.49 -3.74
CA ALA A 249 15.03 -8.69 -2.79
C ALA A 249 13.67 -8.26 -3.36
N PHE A 250 13.58 -7.05 -3.93
CA PHE A 250 12.34 -6.59 -4.58
C PHE A 250 11.96 -7.45 -5.80
N ALA A 251 12.93 -7.88 -6.61
CA ALA A 251 12.66 -8.78 -7.74
C ALA A 251 12.02 -10.08 -7.27
N ARG A 252 12.55 -10.68 -6.19
CA ARG A 252 12.00 -11.91 -5.59
C ARG A 252 10.55 -11.72 -5.13
N ASP A 253 10.27 -10.62 -4.42
CA ASP A 253 8.92 -10.37 -3.91
C ASP A 253 7.95 -9.97 -5.01
N LEU A 254 8.40 -9.29 -6.06
CA LEU A 254 7.58 -9.05 -7.25
C LEU A 254 7.17 -10.36 -7.94
N ARG A 255 8.04 -11.37 -7.98
CA ARG A 255 7.68 -12.71 -8.48
C ARG A 255 6.70 -13.42 -7.57
N ARG A 256 6.80 -13.23 -6.25
CA ARG A 256 5.78 -13.71 -5.30
C ARG A 256 4.43 -13.01 -5.51
N VAL A 257 4.43 -11.68 -5.70
CA VAL A 257 3.23 -10.90 -6.02
C VAL A 257 2.59 -11.42 -7.31
N GLU A 258 3.39 -11.65 -8.35
CA GLU A 258 2.92 -12.23 -9.63
C GLU A 258 2.22 -13.58 -9.40
N ASP A 259 2.87 -14.50 -8.70
CA ASP A 259 2.33 -15.84 -8.42
C ASP A 259 1.02 -15.76 -7.62
N VAL A 260 1.00 -15.02 -6.51
CA VAL A 260 -0.18 -14.92 -5.64
C VAL A 260 -1.35 -14.24 -6.35
N ILE A 261 -1.12 -13.14 -7.09
CA ILE A 261 -2.20 -12.48 -7.85
C ILE A 261 -2.71 -13.39 -8.97
N SER A 262 -1.84 -14.18 -9.61
CA SER A 262 -2.27 -15.11 -10.68
C SER A 262 -3.19 -16.23 -10.17
N ARG A 263 -3.06 -16.60 -8.89
CA ARG A 263 -3.85 -17.67 -8.24
C ARG A 263 -5.10 -17.16 -7.51
N ASN A 264 -5.25 -15.85 -7.37
CA ASN A 264 -6.39 -15.22 -6.70
C ASN A 264 -7.20 -14.38 -7.69
N GLU A 265 -8.39 -14.85 -8.03
CA GLU A 265 -9.26 -14.16 -8.98
C GLU A 265 -9.84 -12.88 -8.36
N SER A 266 -9.15 -11.77 -8.59
CA SER A 266 -9.57 -10.41 -8.22
C SER A 266 -9.56 -9.48 -9.43
N ARG A 267 -10.21 -8.31 -9.30
CA ARG A 267 -10.01 -7.17 -10.19
C ARG A 267 -9.74 -5.94 -9.34
N MET A 268 -8.62 -5.28 -9.62
CA MET A 268 -8.22 -4.06 -8.92
C MET A 268 -7.99 -2.95 -9.94
N TYR A 269 -8.52 -1.77 -9.65
CA TYR A 269 -8.35 -0.60 -10.50
C TYR A 269 -7.72 0.53 -9.70
N SER A 270 -6.59 1.05 -10.20
CA SER A 270 -5.80 2.08 -9.52
C SER A 270 -5.23 1.65 -8.14
N SER A 271 -4.96 0.36 -7.95
CA SER A 271 -4.11 -0.10 -6.84
C SER A 271 -2.65 0.26 -7.09
N SER A 272 -1.83 0.17 -6.05
CA SER A 272 -0.39 0.45 -6.13
C SER A 272 0.45 -0.63 -5.45
N LEU A 273 1.67 -0.81 -5.94
CA LEU A 273 2.74 -1.41 -5.14
C LEU A 273 3.53 -0.29 -4.45
N LEU A 274 3.66 -0.40 -3.14
CA LEU A 274 4.44 0.49 -2.29
C LEU A 274 5.76 -0.19 -1.95
N PHE A 275 6.85 0.36 -2.48
CA PHE A 275 8.21 -0.07 -2.24
C PHE A 275 8.81 0.81 -1.14
N ILE A 276 9.40 0.18 -0.13
CA ILE A 276 10.06 0.87 0.97
C ILE A 276 11.39 0.18 1.25
N PHE A 277 12.47 0.92 1.43
CA PHE A 277 13.73 0.37 1.94
C PHE A 277 14.50 1.41 2.77
N GLU A 278 15.44 0.94 3.58
CA GLU A 278 16.33 1.81 4.36
C GLU A 278 17.28 2.57 3.42
N GLY A 279 17.05 3.87 3.29
CA GLY A 279 17.77 4.74 2.35
C GLY A 279 19.16 5.16 2.84
N ASN A 280 19.46 5.03 4.14
CA ASN A 280 20.78 5.32 4.68
C ASN A 280 21.69 4.09 4.59
N GLY A 281 22.74 4.14 3.79
CA GLY A 281 23.59 2.98 3.50
C GLY A 281 24.28 2.37 4.72
N ASN A 282 24.63 3.17 5.74
CA ASN A 282 25.19 2.61 6.98
C ASN A 282 24.11 1.88 7.78
N ALA A 283 22.90 2.44 7.87
CA ALA A 283 21.78 1.81 8.56
C ALA A 283 21.33 0.54 7.84
N LEU A 284 21.26 0.58 6.50
CA LEU A 284 20.92 -0.55 5.65
C LEU A 284 21.92 -1.69 5.84
N ARG A 285 23.22 -1.39 5.80
CA ARG A 285 24.27 -2.40 6.02
C ARG A 285 24.16 -3.03 7.41
N THR A 286 24.00 -2.19 8.44
CA THR A 286 23.84 -2.68 9.83
C THR A 286 22.62 -3.59 9.94
N ALA A 287 21.48 -3.21 9.36
CA ALA A 287 20.27 -4.02 9.39
C ALA A 287 20.41 -5.36 8.63
N ILE A 288 21.16 -5.38 7.52
CA ILE A 288 21.50 -6.62 6.80
C ILE A 288 22.39 -7.51 7.67
N GLU A 289 23.44 -6.96 8.28
CA GLU A 289 24.35 -7.69 9.16
C GLU A 289 23.63 -8.28 10.38
N ASP A 290 22.78 -7.48 11.03
CA ASP A 290 21.97 -7.91 12.18
C ASP A 290 21.00 -9.05 11.78
N ASN A 291 20.35 -8.94 10.62
CA ASN A 291 19.44 -9.99 10.13
C ASN A 291 20.18 -11.28 9.81
N ASN A 292 21.37 -11.20 9.21
CA ASN A 292 22.19 -12.38 8.94
C ASN A 292 22.60 -13.06 10.25
N ALA A 293 23.10 -12.30 11.22
CA ALA A 293 23.50 -12.84 12.51
C ALA A 293 22.35 -13.54 13.26
N LEU A 294 21.13 -13.01 13.15
CA LEU A 294 19.93 -13.61 13.75
C LEU A 294 19.48 -14.89 13.00
N ILE A 295 19.60 -14.93 11.67
CA ILE A 295 19.33 -16.15 10.91
C ILE A 295 20.37 -17.23 11.24
N ASP A 296 21.63 -16.86 11.37
CA ASP A 296 22.71 -17.78 11.71
C ASP A 296 22.53 -18.37 13.12
N SER A 297 22.08 -17.55 14.08
CA SER A 297 21.76 -18.02 15.43
C SER A 297 20.51 -18.90 15.47
N GLU A 298 19.45 -18.58 14.71
CA GLU A 298 18.24 -19.41 14.60
C GLU A 298 18.48 -20.74 13.86
N ALA A 299 19.33 -20.74 12.83
CA ALA A 299 19.71 -21.94 12.09
C ALA A 299 20.52 -22.93 12.96
N GLY A 300 21.17 -22.45 14.02
CA GLY A 300 21.83 -23.26 15.05
C GLY A 300 20.88 -24.05 15.96
N ILE A 301 19.58 -23.70 16.03
CA ILE A 301 18.59 -24.34 16.92
C ILE A 301 17.76 -25.35 16.10
N GLY A 302 18.24 -26.59 16.04
CA GLY A 302 17.65 -27.65 15.22
C GLY A 302 16.13 -27.87 15.38
N GLN A 303 15.42 -27.80 14.25
CA GLN A 303 14.46 -28.82 13.79
C GLN A 303 13.39 -29.30 14.81
N ALA A 304 12.65 -28.38 15.46
CA ALA A 304 11.48 -28.79 16.26
C ALA A 304 10.35 -27.74 16.46
N ALA A 305 10.10 -26.79 15.55
CA ALA A 305 8.81 -26.08 15.49
C ALA A 305 8.69 -25.25 14.20
N ARG A 306 8.23 -25.85 13.10
CA ARG A 306 7.74 -25.07 11.95
C ARG A 306 6.37 -24.46 12.30
N THR A 307 6.38 -23.40 13.09
CA THR A 307 5.26 -22.45 13.17
C THR A 307 5.64 -21.26 12.30
N THR A 308 4.90 -21.08 11.22
CA THR A 308 5.15 -20.12 10.16
C THR A 308 5.01 -18.67 10.65
N LYS A 309 6.11 -18.03 11.00
CA LYS A 309 6.28 -16.56 10.83
C LYS A 309 7.44 -16.38 9.87
N ARG A 310 7.12 -16.43 8.57
CA ARG A 310 8.11 -16.18 7.50
C ARG A 310 8.34 -14.68 7.44
N VAL A 311 9.52 -14.28 7.89
CA VAL A 311 10.03 -12.91 7.91
C VAL A 311 10.41 -12.46 6.49
N ASP A 312 9.99 -11.25 6.15
CA ASP A 312 9.98 -10.61 4.82
C ASP A 312 11.33 -9.93 4.47
N SER A 313 12.43 -10.36 5.09
CA SER A 313 13.74 -9.70 4.98
C SER A 313 14.87 -10.59 4.44
N GLY A 314 14.52 -11.73 3.84
CA GLY A 314 15.45 -12.82 3.50
C GLY A 314 16.51 -12.50 2.43
N ILE A 315 17.63 -11.93 2.87
CA ILE A 315 18.91 -11.94 2.17
C ILE A 315 19.83 -12.80 3.04
N ALA A 316 20.27 -13.96 2.54
CA ALA A 316 21.27 -14.80 3.21
C ALA A 316 22.32 -15.18 2.15
N LEU A 317 23.59 -15.06 2.50
CA LEU A 317 24.74 -15.49 1.70
C LEU A 317 25.41 -16.64 2.46
N ASP A 318 25.65 -17.74 1.74
CA ASP A 318 26.25 -18.99 2.24
C ASP A 318 27.63 -18.77 2.91
N ASP A 319 27.86 -19.34 4.10
CA ASP A 319 28.96 -20.28 4.38
C ASP A 319 29.05 -20.67 5.89
N ASP A 320 29.72 -21.80 6.12
CA ASP A 320 29.75 -22.69 7.28
C ASP A 320 30.32 -22.18 8.63
N GLU A 321 29.89 -22.90 9.70
CA GLU A 321 30.61 -23.30 10.94
C GLU A 321 30.46 -22.52 12.29
N GLU A 322 29.94 -23.29 13.27
CA GLU A 322 30.14 -23.39 14.75
C GLU A 322 29.80 -22.28 15.79
N LEU A 323 28.71 -22.56 16.56
CA LEU A 323 28.46 -22.56 18.04
C LEU A 323 28.68 -21.30 18.93
N ASP A 324 27.64 -20.80 19.62
CA ASP A 324 27.24 -21.09 21.04
C ASP A 324 26.07 -20.15 21.49
N ASP A 325 25.15 -20.66 22.32
CA ASP A 325 23.81 -20.12 22.63
C ASP A 325 23.74 -19.32 23.95
N ASP A 326 23.07 -18.16 23.95
CA ASP A 326 22.30 -17.57 25.07
C ASP A 326 21.92 -16.08 24.79
N SER A 327 20.67 -15.78 24.38
CA SER A 327 19.98 -14.54 24.82
C SER A 327 18.49 -14.46 24.44
N ASP A 328 17.65 -14.37 25.48
CA ASP A 328 16.22 -14.05 25.48
C ASP A 328 15.90 -12.57 25.12
N GLU A 329 15.90 -12.21 23.83
CA GLU A 329 15.13 -11.07 23.32
C GLU A 329 14.42 -11.50 22.03
N GLU A 330 13.08 -11.54 22.04
CA GLU A 330 12.25 -11.67 20.83
C GLU A 330 12.38 -10.34 20.04
N SER A 331 13.59 -10.04 19.55
CA SER A 331 13.88 -8.85 18.76
C SER A 331 13.31 -9.07 17.36
N SER A 332 12.31 -8.28 17.00
CA SER A 332 11.83 -8.24 15.63
C SER A 332 13.01 -7.83 14.75
N LEU A 333 13.35 -8.67 13.76
CA LEU A 333 14.41 -8.41 12.79
C LEU A 333 14.35 -6.95 12.28
N PRO A 334 15.47 -6.22 12.29
CA PRO A 334 15.56 -4.92 11.63
C PRO A 334 14.93 -4.93 10.24
N GLN A 335 14.02 -3.99 10.01
CA GLN A 335 13.33 -3.87 8.74
C GLN A 335 14.26 -3.24 7.69
N ILE A 336 14.65 -4.04 6.70
CA ILE A 336 15.56 -3.64 5.62
C ILE A 336 14.80 -3.04 4.44
N TYR A 337 13.69 -3.69 4.10
CA TYR A 337 12.81 -3.31 3.00
C TYR A 337 11.40 -3.86 3.22
N SER A 338 10.45 -3.41 2.41
CA SER A 338 9.07 -3.89 2.39
C SER A 338 8.44 -3.61 1.03
N LEU A 339 7.70 -4.58 0.51
CA LEU A 339 6.85 -4.44 -0.67
C LEU A 339 5.40 -4.76 -0.30
N LYS A 340 4.50 -3.80 -0.45
CA LYS A 340 3.06 -4.00 -0.14
C LYS A 340 2.16 -3.54 -1.28
N LEU A 341 1.14 -4.33 -1.58
CA LEU A 341 0.03 -3.97 -2.44
C LEU A 341 -0.97 -3.15 -1.62
N ILE A 342 -1.33 -1.96 -2.11
CA ILE A 342 -2.19 -0.99 -1.43
C ILE A 342 -3.29 -0.45 -2.34
N ASP A 343 -4.20 0.34 -1.77
CA ASP A 343 -5.30 1.06 -2.44
C ASP A 343 -6.39 0.15 -3.03
N PHE A 344 -7.29 -0.35 -2.17
CA PHE A 344 -8.33 -1.33 -2.53
C PHE A 344 -9.75 -0.76 -2.68
N ALA A 345 -9.89 0.57 -2.76
CA ALA A 345 -11.19 1.23 -2.90
C ALA A 345 -11.98 0.81 -4.17
N HIS A 346 -11.29 0.31 -5.19
CA HIS A 346 -11.89 -0.24 -6.41
C HIS A 346 -11.38 -1.66 -6.68
N ALA A 347 -11.34 -2.49 -5.62
CA ALA A 347 -10.97 -3.89 -5.68
C ALA A 347 -12.16 -4.81 -5.40
N ALA A 348 -12.25 -5.93 -6.11
CA ALA A 348 -13.28 -6.95 -5.88
C ALA A 348 -12.73 -8.35 -6.18
N TRP A 349 -13.27 -9.36 -5.48
CA TRP A 349 -13.05 -10.77 -5.82
C TRP A 349 -13.96 -11.17 -6.98
N THR A 350 -13.41 -11.83 -8.00
CA THR A 350 -14.09 -12.13 -9.26
C THR A 350 -13.93 -13.62 -9.64
N PRO A 351 -14.48 -14.55 -8.82
CA PRO A 351 -14.33 -15.97 -9.06
C PRO A 351 -14.87 -16.39 -10.43
N GLY A 352 -14.14 -17.23 -11.14
CA GLY A 352 -14.44 -17.72 -12.48
C GLY A 352 -14.04 -16.76 -13.62
N GLN A 353 -13.45 -15.60 -13.33
CA GLN A 353 -13.01 -14.64 -14.36
C GLN A 353 -11.52 -14.76 -14.72
N GLY A 354 -10.78 -15.68 -14.11
CA GLY A 354 -9.34 -15.80 -14.29
C GLY A 354 -8.52 -14.69 -13.63
N PRO A 355 -7.19 -14.72 -13.82
CA PRO A 355 -6.27 -13.79 -13.16
C PRO A 355 -6.44 -12.34 -13.60
N ASP A 356 -6.02 -11.40 -12.76
CA ASP A 356 -6.03 -9.97 -13.06
C ASP A 356 -4.87 -9.59 -14.01
N GLU A 357 -5.01 -9.94 -15.30
CA GLU A 357 -3.99 -9.65 -16.31
C GLU A 357 -3.72 -8.14 -16.47
N ASN A 358 -4.69 -7.30 -16.13
CA ASN A 358 -4.52 -5.85 -16.10
C ASN A 358 -3.44 -5.45 -15.08
N THR A 359 -3.55 -5.96 -13.86
CA THR A 359 -2.57 -5.73 -12.78
C THR A 359 -1.25 -6.44 -13.05
N LEU A 360 -1.30 -7.72 -13.46
CA LEU A 360 -0.12 -8.56 -13.69
C LEU A 360 0.81 -8.02 -14.78
N THR A 361 0.28 -7.30 -15.76
CA THR A 361 1.11 -6.62 -16.79
C THR A 361 2.12 -5.66 -16.14
N GLY A 362 1.68 -4.86 -15.16
CA GLY A 362 2.54 -3.94 -14.41
C GLY A 362 3.53 -4.67 -13.52
N VAL A 363 3.07 -5.67 -12.75
CA VAL A 363 3.91 -6.48 -11.85
C VAL A 363 5.05 -7.15 -12.62
N ARG A 364 4.76 -7.77 -13.76
CA ARG A 364 5.78 -8.43 -14.61
C ARG A 364 6.79 -7.44 -15.18
N SER A 365 6.36 -6.22 -15.52
CA SER A 365 7.28 -5.17 -15.98
C SER A 365 8.19 -4.69 -14.86
N LEU A 366 7.66 -4.49 -13.66
CA LEU A 366 8.45 -4.13 -12.48
C LEU A 366 9.46 -5.22 -12.13
N ALA A 367 9.06 -6.49 -12.15
CA ALA A 367 9.96 -7.61 -11.87
C ALA A 367 11.17 -7.58 -12.80
N ARG A 368 10.95 -7.42 -14.12
CA ARG A 368 12.04 -7.29 -15.10
C ARG A 368 12.95 -6.10 -14.86
N ILE A 369 12.40 -4.94 -14.47
CA ILE A 369 13.20 -3.75 -14.18
C ILE A 369 14.10 -3.98 -12.96
N PHE A 370 13.57 -4.56 -11.88
CA PHE A 370 14.38 -4.86 -10.69
C PHE A 370 15.39 -5.99 -10.93
N GLU A 371 15.06 -6.99 -11.76
CA GLU A 371 16.00 -8.01 -12.23
C GLU A 371 17.16 -7.38 -13.02
N GLU A 372 16.87 -6.47 -13.96
CA GLU A 372 17.89 -5.75 -14.74
C GLU A 372 18.77 -4.85 -13.87
N MET A 373 18.21 -4.24 -12.82
CA MET A 373 18.99 -3.43 -11.88
C MET A 373 19.83 -4.26 -10.91
N ALA A 374 19.54 -5.55 -10.75
CA ALA A 374 20.31 -6.47 -9.93
C ALA A 374 21.55 -7.04 -10.64
N GLU A 375 21.63 -6.96 -11.97
CA GLU A 375 22.81 -7.31 -12.77
C GLU A 375 23.93 -6.24 -12.65
#